data_AF-A0A2G2XBM5-F1
#
_entry.id   AF-A0A2G2XBM5-F1
#
_cell.length_a   1.000
_cell.length_b   1.000
_cell.length_c   1.000
_cell.angle_alpha   90.00
_cell.angle_beta   90.00
_cell.angle_gamma   90.00
#
_symmetry.space_group_name_H-M   'P 1'
#
loop_
_entity.id
_entity.type
_entity.pdbx_description
1 polymer ?
#
loop_
_entity_poly.entity_id
_entity_poly.type
_entity_poly.pdbx_seq_one_letter_code
_entity_poly.pdbx_strand_id
1 'polypeptide(L)' 'MMHQPASGFYMAQVTECVVEAEELLKLRETLTGVYVQRTGKPFWVVSEDMERDVFMSATEAQAYGIVDLVAVQ' A
#
# COMPACT_ATOMS: atom_id res chain seq x y z
N MET A 1 0.07 -5.82 -8.03
CA MET A 1 0.09 -6.32 -6.65
C MET A 1 0.07 -5.11 -5.74
N MET A 2 -0.75 -5.14 -4.69
CA MET A 2 -0.81 -4.12 -3.64
C MET A 2 -0.34 -4.75 -2.33
N HIS A 3 0.49 -4.04 -1.58
CA HIS A 3 0.89 -4.42 -0.23
C HIS A 3 1.40 -3.21 0.55
N GLN A 4 1.49 -3.36 1.87
CA GLN A 4 2.09 -2.37 2.77
C GLN A 4 3.60 -2.23 2.53
N PRO A 5 4.18 -1.04 2.80
CA PRO A 5 5.62 -0.89 2.81
C PRO A 5 6.25 -1.76 3.89
N ALA A 6 7.49 -2.18 3.67
CA ALA A 6 8.27 -2.96 4.64
C ALA A 6 9.64 -2.32 4.84
N SER A 7 10.18 -2.43 6.06
CA SER A 7 11.58 -2.18 6.36
C SER A 7 12.27 -3.49 6.76
N GLY A 8 13.54 -3.62 6.37
CA GLY A 8 14.41 -4.69 6.83
C GLY A 8 15.10 -4.28 8.13
N PHE A 9 14.46 -4.54 9.28
CA PHE A 9 15.12 -4.35 10.57
C PHE A 9 16.26 -5.36 10.73
N TYR A 10 17.50 -4.93 10.50
CA TYR A 10 18.67 -5.78 10.71
C TYR A 10 19.73 -5.06 11.54
N MET A 11 20.06 -5.64 12.69
CA MET A 11 21.26 -5.33 13.49
C MET A 11 21.38 -3.87 13.99
N ALA A 12 20.31 -3.07 13.93
CA ALA A 12 20.30 -1.69 14.41
C ALA A 12 20.08 -1.60 15.92
N GLN A 13 20.49 -0.48 16.53
CA GLN A 13 20.22 -0.23 17.95
C GLN A 13 18.72 -0.02 18.18
N VAL A 14 18.23 -0.35 19.38
CA VAL A 14 16.80 -0.24 19.72
C VAL A 14 16.22 1.14 19.37
N THR A 15 16.94 2.21 19.66
CA THR A 15 16.52 3.59 19.35
C THR A 15 16.33 3.82 17.85
N GLU A 16 17.23 3.31 17.02
CA GLU A 16 17.15 3.43 15.57
C GLU A 16 15.95 2.64 15.03
N CYS A 17 15.71 1.43 15.55
CA CYS A 17 14.53 0.64 15.19
C CYS A 17 13.21 1.37 15.51
N VAL A 18 13.14 2.11 16.62
CA VAL A 18 11.93 2.88 16.98
C VAL A 18 11.69 4.01 15.98
N VAL A 19 12.73 4.79 15.65
CA VAL A 19 12.62 5.88 14.67
C VAL A 19 12.22 5.33 13.31
N GLU A 20 12.80 4.21 12.89
CA GLU A 20 12.48 3.59 11.61
C GLU A 20 11.06 3.00 11.58
N ALA A 21 10.58 2.45 12.70
CA ALA A 21 9.18 2.03 12.82
C ALA A 21 8.20 3.21 12.71
N GLU A 22 8.52 4.36 13.33
CA GLU A 22 7.71 5.58 13.20
C GLU A 22 7.65 6.09 11.76
N GLU A 23 8.78 6.10 11.05
CA GLU A 23 8.83 6.49 9.63
C GLU A 23 8.09 5.49 8.73
N LEU A 24 8.18 4.19 9.02
CA LEU A 24 7.43 3.17 8.29
C LEU A 24 5.92 3.34 8.45
N LEU A 25 5.44 3.71 9.64
CA LEU A 25 4.02 4.01 9.89
C LEU A 25 3.56 5.26 9.12
N LYS A 26 4.36 6.33 9.11
CA LYS A 26 4.07 7.54 8.32
C LYS A 26 4.02 7.25 6.82
N LEU A 27 4.96 6.43 6.33
CA LEU A 27 5.00 6.01 4.94
C LEU A 27 3.76 5.19 4.58
N ARG A 28 3.35 4.26 5.46
CA ARG A 28 2.13 3.48 5.29
C ARG A 28 0.91 4.40 5.15
N GLU A 29 0.71 5.34 6.09
CA GLU A 29 -0.41 6.27 6.05
C GLU A 29 -0.41 7.14 4.78
N THR A 30 0.77 7.63 4.38
CA THR A 30 0.94 8.44 3.17
C THR A 30 0.53 7.64 1.92
N LEU A 31 1.00 6.40 1.78
CA LEU A 31 0.67 5.55 0.64
C LEU A 31 -0.83 5.20 0.61
N THR A 32 -1.42 4.85 1.76
CA THR A 32 -2.86 4.61 1.85
C THR A 32 -3.65 5.85 1.43
N GLY A 33 -3.24 7.06 1.84
CA GLY A 33 -3.85 8.32 1.41
C GLY A 33 -3.79 8.54 -0.11
N VAL A 34 -2.66 8.21 -0.75
CA VAL A 34 -2.53 8.27 -2.22
C VAL A 34 -3.49 7.31 -2.90
N TYR A 35 -3.57 6.05 -2.44
CA TYR A 35 -4.51 5.08 -2.99
C TYR A 35 -5.97 5.52 -2.81
N VAL A 36 -6.35 6.05 -1.65
CA VAL A 36 -7.70 6.61 -1.40
C VAL A 36 -8.01 7.71 -2.41
N GLN A 37 -7.09 8.66 -2.61
CA GLN A 37 -7.29 9.78 -3.53
C GLN A 37 -7.47 9.30 -4.98
N ARG A 38 -6.72 8.29 -5.40
CA ARG A 38 -6.70 7.83 -6.80
C ARG A 38 -7.82 6.83 -7.12
N THR A 39 -8.14 5.95 -6.18
CA THR A 39 -9.15 4.89 -6.37
C THR A 39 -10.56 5.32 -5.94
N GLY A 40 -10.67 6.38 -5.13
CA GLY A 40 -11.93 6.82 -4.53
C GLY A 40 -12.46 5.89 -3.42
N LYS A 41 -11.71 4.87 -3.02
CA LYS A 41 -12.10 3.93 -1.98
C LYS A 41 -11.91 4.53 -0.58
N PRO A 42 -12.72 4.12 0.42
CA PRO A 42 -12.50 4.52 1.81
C PRO A 42 -11.12 4.09 2.33
N PHE A 43 -10.53 4.89 3.22
CA PHE A 43 -9.22 4.60 3.82
C PHE A 43 -9.12 3.22 4.45
N TRP A 44 -10.15 2.80 5.19
CA TRP A 44 -10.15 1.50 5.88
C TRP A 44 -10.12 0.32 4.90
N VAL A 45 -10.75 0.45 3.71
CA VAL A 45 -10.73 -0.59 2.67
C VAL A 45 -9.31 -0.75 2.14
N VAL A 46 -8.69 0.36 1.72
CA VAL A 46 -7.32 0.36 1.19
C VAL A 46 -6.33 -0.13 2.24
N SER A 47 -6.49 0.29 3.50
CA SER A 47 -5.62 -0.11 4.60
C SER A 47 -5.68 -1.62 4.86
N GLU A 48 -6.87 -2.23 4.79
CA GLU A 48 -7.06 -3.68 4.96
C GLU A 48 -6.52 -4.46 3.75
N ASP A 49 -6.78 -4.00 2.53
CA ASP A 49 -6.28 -4.63 1.30
C ASP A 49 -4.76 -4.61 1.19
N MET A 50 -4.08 -3.63 1.82
CA MET A 50 -2.61 -3.54 1.85
C MET A 50 -1.94 -4.46 2.88
N GLU A 51 -2.67 -5.07 3.84
CA GLU A 51 -2.05 -5.85 4.93
C GLU A 51 -1.24 -7.06 4.43
N ARG A 52 -1.63 -7.61 3.27
CA ARG A 52 -0.94 -8.72 2.60
C ARG A 52 -0.78 -8.42 1.13
N ASP A 53 0.07 -9.22 0.48
CA ASP A 53 0.21 -9.19 -0.96
C ASP A 53 -1.12 -9.57 -1.62
N VAL A 54 -1.79 -8.58 -2.21
CA VAL A 54 -2.98 -8.79 -3.03
C VAL A 54 -2.57 -8.71 -4.50
N PHE A 55 -2.63 -9.84 -5.19
CA PHE A 55 -2.44 -9.91 -6.62
C PHE A 55 -3.78 -9.66 -7.32
N MET A 56 -3.75 -8.84 -8.36
CA MET A 56 -4.93 -8.49 -9.15
C MET A 56 -4.60 -8.72 -10.63
N SER A 57 -5.51 -9.35 -11.35
CA SER A 57 -5.60 -9.30 -12.80
C SER A 57 -5.81 -7.86 -13.29
N ALA A 58 -5.63 -7.63 -14.59
CA ALA A 58 -5.86 -6.31 -15.18
C ALA A 58 -7.31 -5.81 -14.96
N THR A 59 -8.30 -6.72 -15.06
CA THR A 59 -9.72 -6.42 -14.83
C THR A 59 -10.02 -6.13 -13.36
N GLU A 60 -9.40 -6.86 -12.43
CA GLU A 60 -9.55 -6.58 -10.99
C GLU A 60 -8.91 -5.24 -10.62
N ALA A 61 -7.73 -4.93 -11.17
CA ALA A 61 -7.08 -3.64 -10.97
C ALA A 61 -7.91 -2.47 -11.54
N GLN A 62 -8.58 -2.68 -12.68
CA GLN A 62 -9.51 -1.70 -13.24
C GLN A 62 -10.72 -1.50 -12.33
N ALA A 63 -11.35 -2.59 -11.88
CA ALA A 63 -12.48 -2.54 -10.95
C ALA A 63 -12.09 -1.93 -9.58
N TYR A 64 -10.83 -2.07 -9.18
CA TYR A 64 -10.29 -1.43 -7.99
C TYR A 64 -10.07 0.08 -8.19
N GLY A 65 -9.98 0.57 -9.43
CA GLY A 65 -9.65 1.97 -9.73
C GLY A 65 -8.15 2.26 -9.75
N ILE A 66 -7.31 1.23 -9.91
CA ILE A 66 -5.84 1.37 -10.05
C ILE A 66 -5.47 1.73 -11.49
N VAL A 67 -6.23 1.25 -12.47
CA VAL A 67 -6.04 1.53 -13.89
C VAL A 67 -7.37 1.93 -14.54
N ASP A 68 -7.31 2.79 -15.55
CA ASP A 68 -8.52 3.31 -16.21
C ASP A 68 -9.06 2.36 -17.29
N LEU A 69 -8.16 1.73 -18.05
CA LEU A 69 -8.50 0.90 -19.21
C LEU A 69 -7.61 -0.34 -19.31
N VAL A 70 -8.23 -1.48 -19.60
CA VAL A 70 -7.53 -2.69 -20.05
C VAL A 70 -7.60 -2.73 -21.57
N ALA A 71 -6.44 -2.61 -22.23
CA ALA A 71 -6.37 -2.71 -23.69
C ALA A 71 -6.70 -4.14 -24.15
N VAL A 72 -7.43 -4.25 -25.26
CA VAL A 72 -7.73 -5.51 -25.93
C VAL A 72 -6.99 -5.52 -27.26
N GLN A 73 -6.38 -6.66 -27.61
CA GLN A 73 -5.78 -6.88 -28.93
C GLN A 73 -6.83 -7.39 -29.92
#